data_AF-A0A9E6SNS1-F1
#
_entry.id   AF-A0A9E6SNS1-F1
#
_cell.length_a   1.000
_cell.length_b   1.000
_cell.length_c   1.000
_cell.angle_alpha   90.00
_cell.angle_beta   90.00
_cell.angle_gamma   90.00
#
_symmetry.space_group_name_H-M   'P 1'
#
loop_
_entity.id
_entity.type
_entity.pdbx_description
1 polymer ?
#
loop_
_entity_poly.entity_id
_entity_poly.type
_entity_poly.pdbx_seq_one_letter_code
_entity_poly.pdbx_strand_id
1 'polypeptide(L)'
;MLKNKRQVGRFGLVGIINTALDIGILFVLKSLGVPVSYANVVSTSVAFCFSFFANKLYTFNGREGNVVRQMTLFIVVTLFGLWVLQTIVIQLTLPLWGTLFSNGQLALLAAKLAATIVSLSWNYTLYEKLVFAKKEP
;
A
#
# COMPACT_ATOMS: atom_id res chain seq x y z
N MET A 1 -1.46 20.94 8.81
CA MET A 1 -1.89 19.54 9.08
C MET A 1 -0.75 18.78 9.73
N LEU A 2 -0.74 18.67 11.06
CA LEU A 2 0.28 17.91 11.78
C LEU A 2 -0.07 16.42 11.67
N LYS A 3 0.59 15.69 10.75
CA LYS A 3 0.45 14.22 10.69
C LYS A 3 0.79 13.63 12.05
N ASN A 4 -0.08 12.79 12.58
CA ASN A 4 0.20 12.09 13.83
C ASN A 4 1.37 11.13 13.61
N LYS A 5 2.57 11.49 14.09
CA LYS A 5 3.80 10.69 13.91
C LYS A 5 3.62 9.23 14.33
N ARG A 6 2.75 8.96 15.31
CA ARG A 6 2.42 7.60 15.77
C ARG A 6 1.64 6.82 14.73
N GLN A 7 0.66 7.42 14.06
CA GLN A 7 -0.11 6.76 13.00
C GLN A 7 0.76 6.48 11.77
N VAL A 8 1.64 7.41 11.39
CA VAL A 8 2.60 7.18 10.30
C VAL A 8 3.51 5.99 10.60
N GLY A 9 4.04 5.91 11.83
CA GLY A 9 4.86 4.77 12.26
C GLY A 9 4.09 3.44 12.24
N ARG A 10 2.83 3.43 12.71
CA ARG A 10 1.96 2.25 12.66
C ARG A 10 1.64 1.82 11.23
N PHE A 11 1.35 2.78 10.35
CA PHE A 11 1.09 2.51 8.93
C PHE A 11 2.31 1.86 8.26
N GLY A 12 3.50 2.40 8.50
CA GLY A 12 4.75 1.80 8.02
C GLY A 12 4.96 0.39 8.56
N LEU A 13 4.75 0.16 9.85
CA LEU A 13 4.86 -1.16 10.48
C LEU A 13 3.87 -2.17 9.88
N VAL A 14 2.61 -1.77 9.70
CA VAL A 14 1.59 -2.61 9.04
C VAL A 14 2.03 -2.96 7.62
N GLY A 15 2.60 -2.01 6.87
CA GLY A 15 3.15 -2.26 5.54
C GLY A 15 4.29 -3.28 5.53
N ILE A 16 5.22 -3.21 6.49
CA ILE A 16 6.32 -4.18 6.62
C ILE A 16 5.77 -5.57 6.92
N ILE A 17 4.88 -5.68 7.91
CA ILE A 17 4.29 -6.97 8.30
C ILE A 17 3.46 -7.54 7.14
N ASN A 18 2.73 -6.70 6.41
CA ASN A 18 1.95 -7.09 5.25
C ASN A 18 2.83 -7.72 4.16
N THR A 19 3.96 -7.09 3.84
CA THR A 19 4.91 -7.61 2.85
C THR A 19 5.55 -8.91 3.33
N ALA A 20 5.92 -9.00 4.61
CA ALA A 20 6.46 -10.24 5.18
C ALA A 20 5.43 -11.38 5.14
N LEU A 21 4.15 -11.09 5.40
CA LEU A 21 3.06 -12.04 5.35
C LEU A 21 2.81 -12.54 3.93
N ASP A 22 2.77 -11.64 2.95
CA ASP A 22 2.60 -11.99 1.53
C ASP A 22 3.71 -12.90 1.04
N ILE A 23 4.98 -12.50 1.25
CA ILE A 23 6.14 -13.31 0.89
C ILE A 23 6.10 -14.65 1.63
N GLY A 24 5.85 -14.66 2.94
CA GLY A 24 5.80 -15.89 3.74
C GLY A 24 4.77 -16.89 3.22
N ILE A 25 3.52 -16.45 2.99
CA ILE A 25 2.45 -17.31 2.48
C ILE A 25 2.77 -17.80 1.07
N LEU A 26 3.30 -16.94 0.20
CA LEU A 26 3.68 -17.31 -1.15
C LEU A 26 4.73 -18.43 -1.16
N PHE A 27 5.79 -18.30 -0.36
CA PHE A 27 6.84 -19.31 -0.30
C PHE A 27 6.37 -20.63 0.31
N VAL A 28 5.51 -20.58 1.33
CA VAL A 28 4.90 -21.78 1.93
C VAL A 28 3.99 -22.50 0.93
N LEU A 29 3.10 -21.79 0.23
CA LEU A 29 2.23 -22.42 -0.77
C LEU A 29 3.04 -23.00 -1.94
N LYS A 30 4.08 -22.30 -2.36
CA LYS A 30 4.99 -22.78 -3.41
C LYS A 30 5.72 -24.06 -2.97
N SER A 31 6.20 -24.14 -1.72
CA SER A 31 6.88 -25.35 -1.23
C SER A 31 5.95 -26.55 -1.09
N LEU A 32 4.64 -26.31 -0.95
CA LEU A 32 3.60 -27.33 -0.99
C LEU A 32 3.19 -27.76 -2.42
N GLY A 33 3.86 -27.24 -3.45
CA GLY A 33 3.60 -27.60 -4.84
C GLY A 33 2.45 -26.82 -5.51
N VAL A 34 1.90 -25.79 -4.84
CA VAL A 34 0.88 -24.93 -5.45
C VAL A 34 1.54 -24.10 -6.57
N PRO A 35 0.94 -24.01 -7.77
CA PRO A 35 1.49 -23.18 -8.83
C PRO A 35 1.58 -21.71 -8.40
N VAL A 36 2.66 -21.04 -8.80
CA VAL A 36 3.02 -19.70 -8.34
C VAL A 36 1.90 -18.67 -8.58
N SER A 37 1.16 -18.79 -9.67
CA SER A 37 0.02 -17.92 -9.98
C SER A 37 -1.06 -18.00 -8.90
N TYR A 38 -1.49 -19.20 -8.53
CA TYR A 38 -2.49 -19.41 -7.48
C TYR A 38 -1.95 -19.05 -6.10
N ALA A 39 -0.71 -19.42 -5.80
CA ALA A 39 -0.05 -19.07 -4.55
C ALA A 39 -0.02 -17.55 -4.34
N ASN A 40 0.31 -16.79 -5.39
CA ASN A 40 0.35 -15.33 -5.37
C ASN A 40 -1.05 -14.72 -5.17
N VAL A 41 -2.08 -15.24 -5.84
CA VAL A 41 -3.46 -14.74 -5.63
C VAL A 41 -3.89 -14.94 -4.18
N VAL A 42 -3.61 -16.11 -3.60
CA VAL A 42 -3.97 -16.40 -2.20
C VAL A 42 -3.15 -15.53 -1.23
N SER A 43 -1.83 -15.45 -1.41
CA SER A 43 -0.96 -14.67 -0.54
C SER A 43 -1.33 -13.19 -0.55
N THR A 44 -1.50 -12.61 -1.75
CA THR A 44 -1.86 -11.21 -1.91
C THR A 44 -3.25 -10.94 -1.34
N SER A 45 -4.21 -11.86 -1.49
CA SER A 45 -5.55 -11.71 -0.90
C SER A 45 -5.51 -11.70 0.63
N VAL A 46 -4.76 -12.62 1.23
CA VAL A 46 -4.61 -12.69 2.70
C VAL A 46 -3.89 -11.45 3.23
N ALA A 47 -2.80 -11.04 2.59
CA ALA A 47 -2.08 -9.81 2.91
C ALA A 47 -3.01 -8.59 2.79
N PHE A 48 -3.75 -8.47 1.69
CA PHE A 48 -4.69 -7.37 1.48
C PHE A 48 -5.75 -7.27 2.59
N CYS A 49 -6.37 -8.41 2.95
CA CYS A 49 -7.32 -8.46 4.07
C CYS A 49 -6.66 -8.07 5.39
N PHE A 50 -5.47 -8.59 5.68
CA PHE A 50 -4.69 -8.21 6.87
C PHE A 50 -4.42 -6.71 6.90
N SER A 51 -3.97 -6.13 5.79
CA SER A 51 -3.69 -4.69 5.66
C SER A 51 -4.93 -3.85 5.95
N PHE A 52 -6.10 -4.25 5.45
CA PHE A 52 -7.36 -3.56 5.75
C PHE A 52 -7.66 -3.57 7.24
N PHE A 53 -7.70 -4.74 7.88
CA PHE A 53 -8.05 -4.85 9.30
C PHE A 53 -7.01 -4.22 10.21
N ALA A 54 -5.72 -4.40 9.93
CA ALA A 54 -4.63 -3.81 10.70
C ALA A 54 -4.67 -2.28 10.58
N ASN A 55 -4.86 -1.71 9.39
CA ASN A 55 -4.99 -0.26 9.26
C ASN A 55 -6.25 0.26 9.95
N LYS A 56 -7.39 -0.43 9.80
CA LYS A 56 -8.65 -0.04 10.45
C LYS A 56 -8.53 -0.05 11.98
N LEU A 57 -8.10 -1.16 12.56
CA LEU A 57 -8.17 -1.40 14.01
C LEU A 57 -6.97 -0.84 14.78
N TYR A 58 -5.77 -0.88 14.18
CA TYR A 58 -4.52 -0.52 14.85
C TYR A 58 -3.98 0.85 14.44
N THR A 59 -3.96 1.16 13.13
CA THR A 59 -3.41 2.44 12.64
C THR A 59 -4.36 3.60 12.91
N PHE A 60 -5.60 3.51 12.41
CA PHE A 60 -6.53 4.65 12.37
C PHE A 60 -7.66 4.60 13.42
N ASN A 61 -7.77 3.53 14.22
CA ASN A 61 -8.85 3.34 15.21
C ASN A 61 -10.26 3.52 14.62
N GLY A 62 -10.48 3.18 13.35
CA GLY A 62 -11.75 3.29 12.64
C GLY A 62 -12.76 2.21 13.03
N ARG A 63 -12.99 2.01 14.34
CA ARG A 63 -13.91 0.97 14.87
C ARG A 63 -15.37 1.23 14.51
N GLU A 64 -15.72 2.49 14.27
CA GLU A 64 -17.07 2.94 13.95
C GLU A 64 -17.30 3.01 12.43
N GLY A 65 -18.55 2.79 12.01
CA GLY A 65 -18.99 2.92 10.61
C GLY A 65 -19.17 1.59 9.86
N ASN A 66 -19.70 1.69 8.64
CA ASN A 66 -20.01 0.54 7.79
C ASN A 66 -18.71 -0.07 7.21
N VAL A 67 -18.44 -1.33 7.56
CA VAL A 67 -17.24 -2.07 7.13
C VAL A 67 -17.16 -2.22 5.62
N VAL A 68 -18.29 -2.49 4.96
CA VAL A 68 -18.34 -2.67 3.49
C VAL A 68 -17.91 -1.38 2.80
N ARG A 69 -18.46 -0.23 3.22
CA ARG A 69 -18.06 1.08 2.68
C ARG A 69 -16.56 1.34 2.88
N GLN A 70 -16.04 1.05 4.06
CA GLN A 70 -14.61 1.23 4.36
C GLN A 70 -13.74 0.32 3.47
N MET A 71 -14.13 -0.93 3.28
CA MET A 71 -13.40 -1.87 2.44
C MET A 71 -13.43 -1.45 0.98
N THR A 72 -14.59 -1.03 0.46
CA THR A 72 -14.71 -0.52 -0.91
C THR A 72 -13.85 0.73 -1.12
N LEU A 73 -13.90 1.70 -0.22
CA LEU A 73 -13.06 2.90 -0.32
C LEU A 73 -11.58 2.58 -0.19
N PHE A 74 -11.20 1.64 0.70
CA PHE A 74 -9.82 1.17 0.81
C PHE A 74 -9.34 0.56 -0.50
N ILE A 75 -10.11 -0.33 -1.12
CA ILE A 75 -9.80 -0.93 -2.42
C ILE A 75 -9.65 0.13 -3.50
N VAL A 76 -10.63 1.03 -3.64
CA VAL A 76 -10.61 2.08 -4.67
C VAL A 76 -9.39 3.00 -4.49
N VAL A 77 -9.11 3.45 -3.28
CA VAL A 77 -7.96 4.31 -2.99
C VAL A 77 -6.64 3.58 -3.23
N THR A 78 -6.52 2.33 -2.77
CA THR A 78 -5.30 1.51 -2.96
C THR A 78 -5.03 1.31 -4.45
N LEU A 79 -6.04 0.85 -5.20
CA LEU A 79 -5.88 0.54 -6.62
C LEU A 79 -5.62 1.81 -7.43
N PHE A 80 -6.29 2.92 -7.12
CA PHE A 80 -6.01 4.19 -7.78
C PHE A 80 -4.58 4.67 -7.49
N GLY A 81 -4.14 4.60 -6.23
CA GLY A 81 -2.80 4.96 -5.83
C GLY A 81 -1.71 4.09 -6.50
N LEU A 82 -1.99 2.80 -6.70
CA LEU A 82 -1.04 1.86 -7.29
C LEU A 82 -1.03 1.93 -8.82
N TRP A 83 -2.19 1.92 -9.47
CA TRP A 83 -2.27 1.79 -10.92
C TRP A 83 -2.20 3.13 -11.64
N VAL A 84 -2.82 4.17 -11.08
CA VAL A 84 -2.91 5.48 -11.73
C VAL A 84 -1.78 6.37 -11.24
N LEU A 85 -1.76 6.65 -9.93
CA LEU A 85 -0.83 7.63 -9.37
C LEU A 85 0.63 7.17 -9.50
N GLN A 86 0.92 5.90 -9.18
CA GLN A 86 2.28 5.38 -9.30
C GLN A 86 2.79 5.43 -10.75
N THR A 87 1.97 5.01 -11.72
CA THR A 87 2.32 5.04 -13.15
C THR A 87 2.59 6.46 -13.64
N ILE A 88 1.72 7.42 -13.29
CA ILE A 88 1.91 8.83 -13.67
C ILE A 88 3.21 9.37 -13.08
N VAL A 89 3.48 9.12 -11.80
CA VAL A 89 4.71 9.61 -11.15
C VAL A 89 5.95 8.99 -11.78
N ILE A 90 5.94 7.70 -12.11
CA ILE A 90 7.06 7.06 -12.82
C ILE A 90 7.30 7.76 -14.16
N GLN A 91 6.27 7.95 -14.98
CA GLN A 91 6.41 8.57 -16.31
C GLN A 91 6.94 10.00 -16.24
N LEU A 92 6.50 10.77 -15.24
CA LEU A 92 6.96 12.15 -15.06
C LEU A 92 8.37 12.25 -14.50
N THR A 93 8.77 11.33 -13.63
CA THR A 93 10.07 11.39 -12.94
C THR A 93 11.18 10.65 -13.67
N LEU A 94 10.86 9.63 -14.47
CA LEU A 94 11.85 8.83 -15.19
C LEU A 94 12.78 9.66 -16.09
N PRO A 95 12.29 10.63 -16.89
CA PRO A 95 13.18 11.48 -17.71
C PRO A 95 14.14 12.32 -16.86
N LEU A 96 13.69 12.83 -15.71
CA LEU A 96 14.50 13.62 -14.79
C LEU A 96 15.61 12.78 -14.14
N TRP A 97 15.32 11.53 -13.80
CA TRP A 97 16.33 10.62 -13.25
C TRP A 97 17.27 10.07 -14.33
N GLY A 98 16.81 9.94 -15.56
CA GLY A 98 17.62 9.51 -16.70
C GLY A 98 18.70 10.52 -17.09
N THR A 99 18.53 11.81 -16.80
CA THR A 99 19.58 12.82 -16.98
C THR A 99 20.60 12.83 -15.84
N LEU A 100 20.19 12.41 -14.64
CA LEU A 100 21.04 12.36 -13.44
C LEU A 100 21.84 11.06 -13.33
N PHE A 101 21.30 9.94 -13.80
CA PHE A 101 21.94 8.63 -13.75
C PHE A 101 22.24 8.09 -15.14
N SER A 102 23.52 7.80 -15.43
CA SER A 102 23.93 7.17 -16.69
C SER A 102 23.43 5.73 -16.87
N ASN A 103 22.97 5.10 -15.78
CA ASN A 103 22.42 3.74 -15.80
C ASN A 103 20.88 3.78 -15.75
N GLY A 104 20.23 3.39 -16.84
CA GLY A 104 18.77 3.38 -16.96
C GLY A 104 18.05 2.51 -15.92
N GLN A 105 18.69 1.45 -15.40
CA GLN A 105 18.11 0.64 -14.33
C GLN A 105 18.07 1.39 -12.99
N LEU A 106 19.12 2.16 -12.68
CA LEU A 106 19.16 2.99 -11.46
C LEU A 106 18.14 4.13 -11.54
N ALA A 107 17.99 4.76 -12.71
CA ALA A 107 16.96 5.77 -12.94
C ALA A 107 15.54 5.23 -12.73
N LEU A 108 15.26 4.03 -13.26
CA LEU A 108 13.95 3.38 -13.09
C LEU A 108 13.69 2.98 -11.64
N LEU A 109 14.70 2.48 -10.93
CA LEU A 109 14.57 2.15 -9.51
C LEU A 109 14.29 3.42 -8.68
N ALA A 110 15.01 4.52 -8.93
CA ALA A 110 14.78 5.80 -8.26
C ALA A 110 13.37 6.35 -8.53
N ALA A 111 12.92 6.34 -9.79
CA ALA A 111 11.57 6.75 -10.18
C ALA A 111 10.49 5.89 -9.49
N LYS A 112 10.70 4.57 -9.45
CA LYS A 112 9.78 3.63 -8.79
C LYS A 112 9.71 3.86 -7.27
N LEU A 113 10.84 4.10 -6.61
CA LEU A 113 10.88 4.42 -5.18
C LEU A 113 10.14 5.73 -4.89
N ALA A 114 10.39 6.78 -5.68
CA ALA A 114 9.70 8.06 -5.54
C ALA A 114 8.18 7.90 -5.72
N ALA A 115 7.76 7.20 -6.77
CA ALA A 115 6.34 6.92 -7.03
C ALA A 115 5.68 6.12 -5.89
N THR A 116 6.41 5.17 -5.30
CA THR A 116 5.93 4.39 -4.15
C THR A 116 5.75 5.27 -2.92
N ILE A 117 6.68 6.19 -2.62
CA ILE A 117 6.55 7.13 -1.49
C ILE A 117 5.35 8.06 -1.68
N VAL A 118 5.14 8.55 -2.91
CA VAL A 118 3.98 9.39 -3.25
C VAL A 118 2.67 8.61 -3.08
N SER A 119 2.61 7.38 -3.61
CA SER A 119 1.45 6.49 -3.48
C SER A 119 1.14 6.13 -2.02
N LEU A 120 2.15 5.83 -1.21
CA LEU A 120 1.98 5.58 0.22
C LEU A 120 1.48 6.82 0.97
N SER A 121 1.98 8.00 0.61
CA SER A 121 1.52 9.27 1.20
C SER A 121 0.08 9.57 0.84
N TRP A 122 -0.33 9.29 -0.39
CA TRP A 122 -1.71 9.36 -0.86
C TRP A 122 -2.62 8.42 -0.08
N ASN A 123 -2.25 7.13 -0.02
CA ASN A 123 -2.99 6.10 0.68
C ASN A 123 -3.17 6.46 2.16
N TYR A 124 -2.10 6.82 2.86
CA TYR A 124 -2.17 7.25 4.26
C TYR A 124 -3.16 8.41 4.45
N THR A 125 -3.07 9.44 3.60
CA THR A 125 -3.88 10.66 3.74
C THR A 125 -5.37 10.37 3.52
N LEU A 126 -5.71 9.57 2.52
CA LEU A 126 -7.10 9.21 2.26
C LEU A 126 -7.63 8.16 3.24
N TYR A 127 -6.78 7.27 3.74
CA TYR A 127 -7.19 6.35 4.79
C TYR A 127 -7.56 7.09 6.07
N GLU A 128 -6.74 8.06 6.48
CA GLU A 128 -7.00 8.90 7.64
C GLU A 128 -8.27 9.75 7.46
N LYS A 129 -8.42 10.41 6.31
CA LYS A 129 -9.45 11.46 6.12
C LYS A 129 -10.76 11.00 5.51
N LEU A 130 -10.77 9.89 4.76
CA LEU A 130 -11.92 9.47 3.97
C LEU A 130 -12.38 8.07 4.36
N VAL A 131 -11.45 7.10 4.41
CA VAL A 131 -11.80 5.70 4.66
C VAL A 131 -12.14 5.47 6.13
N PHE A 132 -11.27 5.89 7.04
CA PHE A 132 -11.42 5.67 8.48
C PHE A 132 -11.67 6.96 9.25
N ALA A 133 -12.23 7.97 8.57
CA ALA A 133 -12.62 9.21 9.21
C ALA A 133 -13.59 8.94 10.36
N LYS A 134 -13.25 9.47 11.54
CA LYS A 134 -14.15 9.44 12.68
C LYS A 134 -15.33 10.34 12.36
N LYS A 135 -16.57 9.84 12.48
CA LYS A 135 -17.74 10.72 12.49
C LYS A 135 -17.64 11.57 13.75
N GLU A 136 -17.62 12.89 13.61
CA GLU A 136 -17.83 13.77 14.75
C GLU A 136 -19.24 13.49 15.31
N PRO A 137 -19.40 13.40 16.65
CA PRO A 137 -20.68 13.16 17.29
C PRO A 137 -21.67 14.32 17.09
#